data_AF-A0A822AE80-F1
#
_entry.id   AF-A0A822AE80-F1
#
_cell.length_a   1.000
_cell.length_b   1.000
_cell.length_c   1.000
_cell.angle_alpha   90.00
_cell.angle_beta   90.00
_cell.angle_gamma   90.00
#
_symmetry.space_group_name_H-M   'P 1'
#
loop_
_entity.id
_entity.type
_entity.pdbx_description
1 polymer ?
#
loop_
_entity_poly.entity_id
_entity_poly.type
_entity_poly.pdbx_seq_one_letter_code
_entity_poly.pdbx_strand_id
1 'polypeptide(L)'
;MTSLDQFVGNIRQLSTDGKFSDLAQTLTNPNIDHLSKNIQHIDSIIATFTLPEHSMCMLAGLHAITKAPNIPDFDLFFTQVDTFIQTCSAEQVHYLPQYLCEICYVITERLRKENRARVGIPIIYRAIELLRREPGQLLSIHSDLYQLCLLCQWFEPALTYLDIDIIDINRENGKFDVKHLLLAYYYGGMIYACIKQFDRAANFFENVITVPATATSAIVIEAYKKYVLVKLISDSISNNQLPTYTSRTVQQAIKSLCGAQYTELFYIFNNGTLTQFDEFVNHHREQYARDRNLGLIKQTRNAFICNSIQQLTKTFLTVSLKDLANRVQLQSTNEAEKYLIDMIENGQIFASINKKDGMVIFHGSPEKFDANNMLSKLQDETEKRMLAEKQLRELERQISLSKTYIQRTQQSSPYHDRPKVLS
;
A
#
# COMPACT_ATOMS: atom_id res chain seq x y z
N MET A 1 -7.64 42.45 17.53
CA MET A 1 -9.05 42.42 17.12
C MET A 1 -9.25 43.09 15.76
N THR A 2 -8.85 44.35 15.57
CA THR A 2 -9.02 45.08 14.29
C THR A 2 -8.41 44.42 13.03
N SER A 3 -7.30 43.68 13.14
CA SER A 3 -6.72 42.98 11.97
C SER A 3 -7.42 41.65 11.62
N LEU A 4 -8.08 41.00 12.59
CA LEU A 4 -8.77 39.72 12.41
C LEU A 4 -10.15 39.94 11.77
N ASP A 5 -10.88 40.98 12.19
CA ASP A 5 -12.17 41.33 11.59
C ASP A 5 -12.03 41.83 10.15
N GLN A 6 -10.96 42.57 9.84
CA GLN A 6 -10.61 42.95 8.46
C GLN A 6 -10.22 41.73 7.62
N PHE A 7 -9.53 40.76 8.20
CA PHE A 7 -9.17 39.51 7.53
C PHE A 7 -10.41 38.66 7.22
N VAL A 8 -11.34 38.52 8.17
CA VAL A 8 -12.62 37.83 7.96
C VAL A 8 -13.49 38.55 6.93
N GLY A 9 -13.52 39.89 6.94
CA GLY A 9 -14.22 40.70 5.94
C GLY A 9 -13.67 40.51 4.52
N ASN A 10 -12.35 40.56 4.34
CA ASN A 10 -11.70 40.31 3.05
C ASN A 10 -11.92 38.88 2.54
N ILE A 11 -11.92 37.90 3.45
CA ILE A 11 -12.20 36.51 3.11
C ILE A 11 -13.63 36.33 2.60
N ARG A 12 -14.63 36.94 3.25
CA ARG A 12 -16.02 36.89 2.80
C ARG A 12 -16.21 37.53 1.43
N GLN A 13 -15.54 38.66 1.18
CA GLN A 13 -15.56 39.30 -0.15
C GLN A 13 -14.92 38.40 -1.21
N LEU A 14 -13.75 37.82 -0.96
CA LEU A 14 -13.09 36.93 -1.91
C LEU A 14 -13.87 35.62 -2.15
N SER A 15 -14.57 35.12 -1.13
CA SER A 15 -15.42 33.93 -1.23
C SER A 15 -16.69 34.19 -2.06
N THR A 16 -17.30 35.38 -1.89
CA THR A 16 -18.48 35.81 -2.66
C THR A 16 -18.11 36.20 -4.09
N ASP A 17 -16.91 36.72 -4.31
CA ASP A 17 -16.37 37.07 -5.64
C ASP A 17 -15.88 35.85 -6.44
N GLY A 18 -15.83 34.65 -5.85
CA GLY A 18 -15.41 33.41 -6.53
C GLY A 18 -13.92 33.33 -6.88
N LYS A 19 -13.07 34.20 -6.32
CA LYS A 19 -11.62 34.24 -6.59
C LYS A 19 -10.86 33.28 -5.66
N PHE A 20 -11.12 31.99 -5.81
CA PHE A 20 -10.61 30.95 -4.92
C PHE A 20 -9.08 30.78 -4.97
N SER A 21 -8.42 31.13 -6.07
CA SER A 21 -6.95 31.14 -6.16
C SER A 21 -6.30 32.19 -5.25
N ASP A 22 -6.88 33.38 -5.20
CA ASP A 22 -6.36 34.51 -4.42
C ASP A 22 -6.66 34.28 -2.93
N LEU A 23 -7.81 33.67 -2.64
CA LEU A 23 -8.19 33.21 -1.31
C LEU A 23 -7.20 32.13 -0.81
N ALA A 24 -6.83 31.15 -1.65
CA ALA A 24 -5.83 30.15 -1.29
C ALA A 24 -4.45 30.74 -0.99
N GLN A 25 -4.03 31.78 -1.72
CA GLN A 25 -2.77 32.49 -1.48
C GLN A 25 -2.79 33.32 -0.18
N THR A 26 -3.90 33.99 0.12
CA THR A 26 -4.04 34.76 1.37
C THR A 26 -4.09 33.86 2.61
N LEU A 27 -4.54 32.62 2.45
CA LEU A 27 -4.53 31.59 3.49
C LEU A 27 -3.18 30.88 3.63
N THR A 28 -2.22 30.99 2.70
CA THR A 28 -0.91 30.31 2.82
C THR A 28 0.16 31.13 3.55
N ASN A 29 0.63 30.61 4.70
CA ASN A 29 1.92 30.80 5.42
C ASN A 29 2.25 32.03 6.32
N PRO A 30 1.69 33.25 6.23
CA PRO A 30 1.84 34.21 7.32
C PRO A 30 0.60 34.25 8.24
N ASN A 31 -0.61 34.14 7.69
CA ASN A 31 -1.85 34.36 8.45
C ASN A 31 -2.26 33.17 9.34
N ILE A 32 -1.90 31.94 8.96
CA ILE A 32 -2.16 30.73 9.78
C ILE A 32 -1.36 30.76 11.09
N ASP A 33 -0.13 31.28 11.07
CA ASP A 33 0.72 31.37 12.27
C ASP A 33 0.25 32.51 13.21
N HIS A 34 -0.49 33.49 12.69
CA HIS A 34 -1.20 34.49 13.48
C HIS A 34 -2.53 33.96 14.04
N LEU A 35 -3.22 33.09 13.29
CA LEU A 35 -4.43 32.41 13.75
C LEU A 35 -4.12 31.38 14.85
N SER A 36 -3.08 30.57 14.70
CA SER A 36 -2.66 29.56 15.68
C SER A 36 -2.27 30.13 17.05
N LYS A 37 -1.96 31.44 17.12
CA LYS A 37 -1.71 32.17 18.38
C LYS A 37 -2.99 32.65 19.08
N ASN A 38 -4.13 32.68 18.38
CA ASN A 38 -5.42 33.21 18.85
C ASN A 38 -6.52 32.13 18.86
N ILE A 39 -6.21 30.91 19.31
CA ILE A 39 -7.09 29.73 19.29
C ILE A 39 -8.45 29.99 19.97
N GLN A 40 -8.47 30.75 21.07
CA GLN A 40 -9.70 31.06 21.81
C GLN A 40 -10.73 31.86 21.01
N HIS A 41 -10.31 32.56 19.94
CA HIS A 41 -11.20 33.30 19.05
C HIS A 41 -11.51 32.53 17.76
N ILE A 42 -10.76 31.47 17.44
CA ILE A 42 -10.98 30.68 16.22
C ILE A 42 -12.35 30.00 16.25
N ASP A 43 -12.78 29.44 17.38
CA ASP A 43 -14.11 28.82 17.47
C ASP A 43 -15.25 29.82 17.22
N SER A 44 -15.12 31.04 17.74
CA SER A 44 -16.08 32.11 17.46
C SER A 44 -16.06 32.55 16.00
N ILE A 45 -14.89 32.55 15.35
CA ILE A 45 -14.72 32.89 13.94
C ILE A 45 -15.26 31.78 13.04
N ILE A 46 -15.00 30.50 13.37
CA ILE A 46 -15.55 29.33 12.68
C ILE A 46 -17.09 29.37 12.74
N ALA A 47 -17.67 29.71 13.89
CA ALA A 47 -19.12 29.84 14.05
C ALA A 47 -19.74 30.94 13.17
N THR A 48 -18.94 31.91 12.69
CA THR A 48 -19.43 32.94 11.76
C THR A 48 -19.39 32.53 10.29
N PHE A 49 -18.80 31.38 9.96
CA PHE A 49 -18.73 30.88 8.58
C PHE A 49 -19.87 29.90 8.31
N THR A 50 -20.54 30.10 7.17
CA THR A 50 -21.60 29.21 6.68
C THR A 50 -21.01 28.20 5.68
N LEU A 51 -21.25 26.91 5.94
CA LEU A 51 -21.04 25.84 4.96
C LEU A 51 -22.25 25.81 4.01
N PRO A 52 -22.07 25.61 2.69
CA PRO A 52 -20.84 25.23 1.99
C PRO A 52 -19.98 26.40 1.46
N GLU A 53 -20.46 27.65 1.54
CA GLU A 53 -19.87 28.81 0.86
C GLU A 53 -18.46 29.19 1.35
N HIS A 54 -18.12 28.91 2.62
CA HIS A 54 -16.85 29.28 3.25
C HIS A 54 -15.98 28.08 3.63
N SER A 55 -16.07 26.98 2.86
CA SER A 55 -15.41 25.70 3.18
C SER A 55 -13.88 25.83 3.28
N MET A 56 -13.23 26.62 2.40
CA MET A 56 -11.77 26.86 2.47
C MET A 56 -11.35 27.55 3.78
N CYS A 57 -12.16 28.47 4.28
CA CYS A 57 -11.86 29.28 5.45
C CYS A 57 -11.98 28.45 6.73
N MET A 58 -13.04 27.64 6.79
CA MET A 58 -13.23 26.67 7.87
C MET A 58 -12.11 25.63 7.87
N LEU A 59 -11.68 25.15 6.70
CA LEU A 59 -10.54 24.24 6.59
C LEU A 59 -9.24 24.86 7.13
N ALA A 60 -8.94 26.11 6.77
CA ALA A 60 -7.77 26.81 7.28
C ALA A 60 -7.84 27.08 8.79
N GLY A 61 -9.04 27.37 9.32
CA GLY A 61 -9.29 27.50 10.76
C GLY A 61 -9.07 26.21 11.53
N LEU A 62 -9.67 25.10 11.06
CA LEU A 62 -9.47 23.77 11.63
C LEU A 62 -7.99 23.35 11.56
N HIS A 63 -7.32 23.66 10.46
CA HIS A 63 -5.89 23.41 10.31
C HIS A 63 -5.06 24.24 11.29
N ALA A 64 -5.40 25.50 11.53
CA ALA A 64 -4.72 26.32 12.54
C ALA A 64 -4.87 25.75 13.96
N ILE A 65 -6.01 25.13 14.30
CA ILE A 65 -6.21 24.41 15.56
C ILE A 65 -5.23 23.23 15.67
N THR A 66 -5.00 22.48 14.58
CA THR A 66 -4.05 21.34 14.60
C THR A 66 -2.59 21.74 14.82
N LYS A 67 -2.21 22.99 14.51
CA LYS A 67 -0.86 23.52 14.77
C LYS A 67 -0.66 23.99 16.22
N ALA A 68 -1.72 24.07 17.01
CA ALA A 68 -1.62 24.41 18.42
C ALA A 68 -0.81 23.35 19.20
N PRO A 69 0.00 23.74 20.20
CA PRO A 69 0.80 22.79 20.99
C PRO A 69 -0.07 21.78 21.77
N ASN A 70 -1.33 22.13 22.06
CA ASN A 70 -2.33 21.20 22.56
C ASN A 70 -3.70 21.57 21.98
N ILE A 71 -4.40 20.60 21.40
CA ILE A 71 -5.77 20.80 20.90
C ILE A 71 -6.70 20.72 22.12
N PRO A 72 -7.37 21.82 22.52
CA PRO A 72 -8.38 21.79 23.56
C PRO A 72 -9.57 20.94 23.08
N ASP A 73 -10.07 20.05 23.94
CA ASP A 73 -11.21 19.14 23.67
C ASP A 73 -11.19 18.44 22.29
N PHE A 74 -10.48 17.30 22.22
CA PHE A 74 -10.34 16.55 20.97
C PHE A 74 -11.66 15.99 20.45
N ASP A 75 -12.60 15.59 21.31
CA ASP A 75 -13.88 15.03 20.87
C ASP A 75 -14.74 16.12 20.20
N LEU A 76 -14.69 17.37 20.70
CA LEU A 76 -15.32 18.51 20.04
C LEU A 76 -14.67 18.79 18.67
N PHE A 77 -13.34 18.89 18.62
CA PHE A 77 -12.61 19.09 17.37
C PHE A 77 -12.92 17.99 16.34
N PHE A 78 -12.94 16.73 16.78
CA PHE A 78 -13.26 15.58 15.96
C PHE A 78 -14.67 15.68 15.36
N THR A 79 -15.64 16.09 16.17
CA THR A 79 -17.03 16.31 15.72
C THR A 79 -17.15 17.46 14.73
N GLN A 80 -16.40 18.55 14.94
CA GLN A 80 -16.33 19.68 14.00
C GLN A 80 -15.75 19.25 12.65
N VAL A 81 -14.68 18.44 12.64
CA VAL A 81 -14.06 17.92 11.42
C VAL A 81 -15.00 16.94 10.70
N ASP A 82 -15.69 16.05 11.42
CA ASP A 82 -16.68 15.14 10.82
C ASP A 82 -17.82 15.92 10.15
N THR A 83 -18.37 16.91 10.84
CA THR A 83 -19.43 17.78 10.31
C THR A 83 -18.96 18.55 9.07
N PHE A 84 -17.72 19.06 9.10
CA PHE A 84 -17.11 19.74 7.97
C PHE A 84 -17.00 18.83 6.75
N ILE A 85 -16.41 17.64 6.89
CA ILE A 85 -16.22 16.71 5.76
C ILE A 85 -17.55 16.28 5.14
N GLN A 86 -18.63 16.19 5.93
CA GLN A 86 -19.97 15.85 5.43
C GLN A 86 -20.64 16.96 4.61
N THR A 87 -20.34 18.23 4.88
CA THR A 87 -21.12 19.37 4.37
C THR A 87 -20.31 20.36 3.52
N CYS A 88 -18.99 20.17 3.42
CA CYS A 88 -18.10 21.05 2.66
C CYS A 88 -18.25 20.93 1.13
N SER A 89 -17.83 21.98 0.43
CA SER A 89 -17.71 22.00 -1.03
C SER A 89 -16.38 21.40 -1.50
N ALA A 90 -16.44 20.36 -2.33
CA ALA A 90 -15.26 19.68 -2.88
C ALA A 90 -14.37 20.63 -3.72
N GLU A 91 -14.97 21.52 -4.51
CA GLU A 91 -14.26 22.46 -5.38
C GLU A 91 -13.32 23.37 -4.59
N GLN A 92 -13.81 23.88 -3.46
CA GLN A 92 -13.03 24.75 -2.58
C GLN A 92 -11.90 24.00 -1.89
N VAL A 93 -12.16 22.77 -1.41
CA VAL A 93 -11.16 21.95 -0.72
C VAL A 93 -10.01 21.56 -1.65
N HIS A 94 -10.27 21.36 -2.94
CA HIS A 94 -9.23 21.07 -3.93
C HIS A 94 -8.19 22.17 -4.14
N TYR A 95 -8.43 23.41 -3.70
CA TYR A 95 -7.42 24.47 -3.71
C TYR A 95 -6.40 24.32 -2.57
N LEU A 96 -6.79 23.70 -1.45
CA LEU A 96 -5.96 23.52 -0.25
C LEU A 96 -5.94 22.07 0.26
N PRO A 97 -5.63 21.07 -0.59
CA PRO A 97 -5.63 19.65 -0.21
C PRO A 97 -4.67 19.35 0.94
N GLN A 98 -3.53 20.05 1.02
CA GLN A 98 -2.52 19.85 2.05
C GLN A 98 -3.06 20.06 3.47
N TYR A 99 -4.00 20.99 3.67
CA TYR A 99 -4.55 21.25 5.01
C TYR A 99 -5.46 20.12 5.49
N LEU A 100 -6.27 19.57 4.59
CA LEU A 100 -7.12 18.43 4.94
C LEU A 100 -6.28 17.19 5.21
N CYS A 101 -5.22 16.95 4.42
CA CYS A 101 -4.29 15.85 4.66
C CYS A 101 -3.58 15.99 6.01
N GLU A 102 -3.08 17.19 6.35
CA GLU A 102 -2.43 17.43 7.65
C GLU A 102 -3.40 17.25 8.84
N ILE A 103 -4.65 17.69 8.71
CA ILE A 103 -5.70 17.45 9.73
C ILE A 103 -5.93 15.94 9.91
N CYS A 104 -6.08 15.20 8.81
CA CYS A 104 -6.28 13.76 8.82
C CYS A 104 -5.11 13.01 9.49
N TYR A 105 -3.88 13.43 9.21
CA TYR A 105 -2.69 12.88 9.84
C TYR A 105 -2.67 13.12 11.36
N VAL A 106 -2.98 14.34 11.82
CA VAL A 106 -3.02 14.67 13.26
C VAL A 106 -4.12 13.89 13.98
N ILE A 107 -5.29 13.74 13.38
CA ILE A 107 -6.38 12.89 13.90
C ILE A 107 -5.91 11.45 14.01
N THR A 108 -5.27 10.92 12.97
CA THR A 108 -4.78 9.53 12.93
C THR A 108 -3.76 9.27 14.03
N GLU A 109 -2.76 10.15 14.19
CA GLU A 109 -1.74 10.01 15.22
C GLU A 109 -2.31 10.11 16.64
N ARG A 110 -3.34 10.93 16.86
CA ARG A 110 -4.01 11.04 18.16
C ARG A 110 -4.87 9.83 18.47
N LEU A 111 -5.69 9.38 17.52
CA LEU A 111 -6.48 8.15 17.66
C LEU A 111 -5.62 6.91 17.87
N ARG A 112 -4.43 6.86 17.24
CA ARG A 112 -3.43 5.82 17.47
C ARG A 112 -2.92 5.83 18.91
N LYS A 113 -2.64 6.99 19.49
CA LYS A 113 -2.19 7.11 20.90
C LYS A 113 -3.30 6.76 21.90
N GLU A 114 -4.54 7.11 21.59
CA GLU A 114 -5.72 6.84 22.43
C GLU A 114 -6.32 5.42 22.22
N ASN A 115 -5.76 4.60 21.32
CA ASN A 115 -6.28 3.29 20.93
C ASN A 115 -7.74 3.31 20.41
N ARG A 116 -8.18 4.42 19.81
CA ARG A 116 -9.54 4.62 19.25
C ARG A 116 -9.58 4.58 17.72
N ALA A 117 -8.71 3.79 17.10
CA ALA A 117 -8.48 3.79 15.65
C ALA A 117 -9.74 3.59 14.79
N ARG A 118 -10.70 2.77 15.25
CA ARG A 118 -11.93 2.44 14.49
C ARG A 118 -12.81 3.66 14.19
N VAL A 119 -12.85 4.64 15.08
CA VAL A 119 -13.72 5.83 14.95
C VAL A 119 -13.21 6.76 13.84
N GLY A 120 -11.90 6.77 13.57
CA GLY A 120 -11.31 7.62 12.52
C GLY A 120 -11.55 7.13 11.10
N ILE A 121 -11.72 5.82 10.91
CA ILE A 121 -11.80 5.20 9.56
C ILE A 121 -12.88 5.85 8.68
N PRO A 122 -14.14 6.03 9.12
CA PRO A 122 -15.17 6.65 8.28
C PRO A 122 -14.86 8.09 7.88
N ILE A 123 -14.15 8.85 8.74
CA ILE A 123 -13.78 10.24 8.47
C ILE A 123 -12.68 10.29 7.41
N ILE A 124 -11.63 9.50 7.59
CA ILE A 124 -10.51 9.43 6.63
C ILE A 124 -11.00 8.90 5.28
N TYR A 125 -11.86 7.88 5.28
CA TYR A 125 -12.48 7.36 4.07
C TYR A 125 -13.22 8.44 3.29
N ARG A 126 -14.06 9.24 3.97
CA ARG A 126 -14.79 10.35 3.33
C ARG A 126 -13.85 11.47 2.86
N ALA A 127 -12.78 11.75 3.60
CA ALA A 127 -11.78 12.73 3.19
C ALA A 127 -11.05 12.30 1.90
N ILE A 128 -10.77 11.00 1.73
CA ILE A 128 -10.21 10.45 0.48
C ILE A 128 -11.17 10.68 -0.67
N GLU A 129 -12.44 10.30 -0.53
CA GLU A 129 -13.45 10.48 -1.58
C GLU A 129 -13.63 11.95 -1.97
N LEU A 130 -13.50 12.87 -1.01
CA LEU A 130 -13.60 14.31 -1.26
C LEU A 130 -12.39 14.86 -2.07
N LEU A 131 -11.19 14.36 -1.80
CA LEU A 131 -9.96 14.88 -2.41
C LEU A 131 -9.58 14.18 -3.72
N ARG A 132 -10.03 12.94 -3.91
CA ARG A 132 -9.68 12.10 -5.05
C ARG A 132 -10.40 12.57 -6.31
N ARG A 133 -9.63 12.82 -7.38
CA ARG A 133 -10.18 13.16 -8.71
C ARG A 133 -10.34 11.94 -9.61
N GLU A 134 -9.43 10.99 -9.48
CA GLU A 134 -9.39 9.76 -10.26
C GLU A 134 -9.22 8.55 -9.33
N PRO A 135 -9.83 7.40 -9.64
CA PRO A 135 -9.86 6.26 -8.73
C PRO A 135 -8.47 5.71 -8.36
N GLY A 136 -7.50 5.79 -9.28
CA GLY A 136 -6.12 5.33 -9.09
C GLY A 136 -5.16 6.40 -8.55
N GLN A 137 -5.66 7.52 -8.01
CA GLN A 137 -4.81 8.56 -7.46
C GLN A 137 -4.46 8.31 -5.99
N LEU A 138 -3.17 8.24 -5.68
CA LEU A 138 -2.68 8.11 -4.31
C LEU A 138 -2.55 9.47 -3.62
N LEU A 139 -3.14 9.57 -2.43
CA LEU A 139 -2.99 10.68 -1.49
C LEU A 139 -2.24 10.24 -0.24
N SER A 140 -1.64 11.18 0.50
CA SER A 140 -0.93 10.91 1.76
C SER A 140 -1.80 10.19 2.80
N ILE A 141 -3.08 10.59 2.88
CA ILE A 141 -4.10 10.04 3.78
C ILE A 141 -4.46 8.57 3.54
N HIS A 142 -4.08 7.97 2.40
CA HIS A 142 -4.21 6.52 2.22
C HIS A 142 -3.32 5.76 3.22
N SER A 143 -2.12 6.27 3.49
CA SER A 143 -1.24 5.65 4.47
C SER A 143 -1.82 5.69 5.89
N ASP A 144 -2.53 6.77 6.23
CA ASP A 144 -3.23 6.94 7.49
C ASP A 144 -4.42 5.97 7.61
N LEU A 145 -5.24 5.86 6.55
CA LEU A 145 -6.36 4.91 6.50
C LEU A 145 -5.86 3.47 6.73
N TYR A 146 -4.81 3.07 6.01
CA TYR A 146 -4.26 1.71 6.12
C TYR A 146 -3.67 1.46 7.51
N GLN A 147 -3.04 2.47 8.11
CA GLN A 147 -2.56 2.38 9.49
C GLN A 147 -3.70 2.15 10.48
N LEU A 148 -4.80 2.91 10.39
CA LEU A 148 -5.97 2.73 11.25
C LEU A 148 -6.61 1.35 11.07
N CYS A 149 -6.76 0.89 9.83
CA CYS A 149 -7.30 -0.43 9.50
C CYS A 149 -6.45 -1.57 10.07
N LEU A 150 -5.11 -1.44 10.01
CA LEU A 150 -4.18 -2.41 10.63
C LEU A 150 -4.31 -2.45 12.16
N LEU A 151 -4.48 -1.29 12.80
CA LEU A 151 -4.61 -1.21 14.27
C LEU A 151 -5.91 -1.82 14.78
N CYS A 152 -7.02 -1.63 14.07
CA CYS A 152 -8.33 -2.17 14.47
C CYS A 152 -8.66 -3.54 13.83
N GLN A 153 -7.77 -4.07 12.99
CA GLN A 153 -7.97 -5.32 12.24
C GLN A 153 -9.25 -5.36 11.41
N TRP A 154 -9.64 -4.21 10.83
CA TRP A 154 -10.79 -4.09 9.94
C TRP A 154 -10.31 -3.64 8.56
N PHE A 155 -10.22 -4.57 7.62
CA PHE A 155 -9.53 -4.34 6.33
C PHE A 155 -10.46 -3.96 5.17
N GLU A 156 -11.76 -4.24 5.27
CA GLU A 156 -12.75 -3.96 4.22
C GLU A 156 -12.66 -2.52 3.66
N PRO A 157 -12.57 -1.46 4.48
CA PRO A 157 -12.51 -0.09 3.96
C PRO A 157 -11.19 0.24 3.25
N ALA A 158 -10.12 -0.50 3.53
CA ALA A 158 -8.84 -0.33 2.86
C ALA A 158 -8.81 -1.08 1.51
N LEU A 159 -9.47 -2.25 1.43
CA LEU A 159 -9.52 -3.06 0.21
C LEU A 159 -10.13 -2.33 -0.97
N THR A 160 -11.14 -1.48 -0.74
CA THR A 160 -11.76 -0.67 -1.79
C THR A 160 -10.76 0.21 -2.57
N TYR A 161 -9.66 0.60 -1.92
CA TYR A 161 -8.61 1.41 -2.54
C TYR A 161 -7.40 0.57 -2.93
N LEU A 162 -7.05 -0.45 -2.14
CA LEU A 162 -5.92 -1.33 -2.41
C LEU A 162 -6.12 -2.21 -3.65
N ASP A 163 -7.37 -2.56 -3.99
CA ASP A 163 -7.71 -3.39 -5.15
C ASP A 163 -7.61 -2.62 -6.48
N ILE A 164 -7.46 -1.29 -6.42
CA ILE A 164 -7.29 -0.41 -7.56
C ILE A 164 -5.80 -0.09 -7.71
N ASP A 165 -5.25 -0.33 -8.90
CA ASP A 165 -3.85 -0.01 -9.18
C ASP A 165 -3.61 1.51 -9.12
N ILE A 166 -2.53 1.90 -8.45
CA ILE A 166 -2.13 3.30 -8.30
C ILE A 166 -1.45 3.76 -9.60
N ILE A 167 -2.02 4.78 -10.24
CA ILE A 167 -1.57 5.32 -11.54
C ILE A 167 -0.90 6.69 -11.36
N ASP A 168 -1.45 7.52 -10.48
CA ASP A 168 -0.96 8.89 -10.23
C ASP A 168 -0.80 9.18 -8.73
N ILE A 169 0.08 10.11 -8.40
CA ILE A 169 0.31 10.58 -7.03
C ILE A 169 -0.11 12.04 -6.93
N ASN A 170 -1.07 12.33 -6.06
CA ASN A 170 -1.47 13.71 -5.80
C ASN A 170 -0.32 14.44 -5.09
N ARG A 171 0.15 15.53 -5.70
CA ARG A 171 1.30 16.29 -5.18
C ARG A 171 0.95 17.17 -3.98
N GLU A 172 -0.33 17.35 -3.66
CA GLU A 172 -0.81 18.13 -2.50
C GLU A 172 -0.12 19.50 -2.39
N ASN A 173 -0.10 20.27 -3.48
CA ASN A 173 0.62 21.55 -3.58
C ASN A 173 2.12 21.49 -3.20
N GLY A 174 2.77 20.34 -3.42
CA GLY A 174 4.18 20.11 -3.15
C GLY A 174 4.50 19.64 -1.73
N LYS A 175 3.49 19.27 -0.93
CA LYS A 175 3.68 18.77 0.45
C LYS A 175 3.71 17.25 0.57
N PHE A 176 3.50 16.53 -0.52
CA PHE A 176 3.56 15.07 -0.52
C PHE A 176 4.99 14.57 -0.23
N ASP A 177 5.16 13.94 0.95
CA ASP A 177 6.41 13.27 1.33
C ASP A 177 6.45 11.81 0.83
N VAL A 178 7.64 11.37 0.39
CA VAL A 178 7.92 10.00 -0.06
C VAL A 178 7.64 8.98 1.05
N LYS A 179 7.74 9.39 2.32
CA LYS A 179 7.37 8.53 3.45
C LYS A 179 5.93 8.02 3.34
N HIS A 180 4.97 8.83 2.91
CA HIS A 180 3.57 8.41 2.78
C HIS A 180 3.40 7.36 1.69
N LEU A 181 4.13 7.50 0.57
CA LEU A 181 4.18 6.49 -0.49
C LEU A 181 4.70 5.14 0.05
N LEU A 182 5.83 5.17 0.75
CA LEU A 182 6.43 3.97 1.33
C LEU A 182 5.50 3.30 2.35
N LEU A 183 4.85 4.09 3.21
CA LEU A 183 3.90 3.59 4.21
C LEU A 183 2.62 3.05 3.57
N ALA A 184 2.09 3.70 2.54
CA ALA A 184 0.90 3.23 1.83
C ALA A 184 1.12 1.84 1.24
N TYR A 185 2.23 1.64 0.51
CA TYR A 185 2.57 0.33 -0.04
C TYR A 185 2.95 -0.69 1.04
N TYR A 186 3.70 -0.30 2.08
CA TYR A 186 4.08 -1.21 3.15
C TYR A 186 2.87 -1.70 3.96
N TYR A 187 1.97 -0.80 4.37
CA TYR A 187 0.75 -1.16 5.08
C TYR A 187 -0.22 -1.91 4.18
N GLY A 188 -0.34 -1.54 2.90
CA GLY A 188 -1.11 -2.31 1.92
C GLY A 188 -0.61 -3.75 1.79
N GLY A 189 0.70 -3.95 1.69
CA GLY A 189 1.33 -5.28 1.68
C GLY A 189 1.06 -6.08 2.96
N MET A 190 1.06 -5.43 4.13
CA MET A 190 0.67 -6.07 5.39
C MET A 190 -0.80 -6.49 5.42
N ILE A 191 -1.72 -5.64 4.93
CA ILE A 191 -3.15 -5.94 4.85
C ILE A 191 -3.38 -7.15 3.93
N TYR A 192 -2.78 -7.17 2.74
CA TYR A 192 -2.87 -8.31 1.83
C TYR A 192 -2.27 -9.60 2.43
N ALA A 193 -1.15 -9.49 3.16
CA ALA A 193 -0.57 -10.62 3.86
C ALA A 193 -1.51 -11.17 4.95
N CYS A 194 -2.24 -10.31 5.67
CA CYS A 194 -3.25 -10.72 6.64
C CYS A 194 -4.43 -11.45 5.99
N ILE A 195 -4.84 -11.04 4.78
CA ILE A 195 -5.92 -11.65 4.01
C ILE A 195 -5.44 -12.91 3.24
N LYS A 196 -4.15 -13.25 3.35
CA LYS A 196 -3.49 -14.37 2.66
C LYS A 196 -3.46 -14.23 1.13
N GLN A 197 -3.58 -13.01 0.61
CA GLN A 197 -3.31 -12.72 -0.80
C GLN A 197 -1.81 -12.43 -0.97
N PHE A 198 -1.01 -13.48 -0.88
CA PHE A 198 0.45 -13.36 -0.81
C PHE A 198 1.08 -12.79 -2.09
N ASP A 199 0.54 -13.08 -3.27
CA ASP A 199 1.06 -12.53 -4.53
C ASP A 199 0.94 -11.01 -4.60
N ARG A 200 -0.23 -10.47 -4.25
CA ARG A 200 -0.44 -9.02 -4.18
C ARG A 200 0.40 -8.40 -3.08
N ALA A 201 0.49 -9.03 -1.91
CA ALA A 201 1.37 -8.58 -0.84
C ALA A 201 2.84 -8.48 -1.29
N ALA A 202 3.33 -9.47 -2.03
CA ALA A 202 4.69 -9.47 -2.58
C ALA A 202 4.90 -8.29 -3.53
N ASN A 203 3.96 -8.03 -4.46
CA ASN A 203 4.03 -6.89 -5.38
C ASN A 203 4.07 -5.55 -4.62
N PHE A 204 3.24 -5.41 -3.58
CA PHE A 204 3.22 -4.20 -2.75
C PHE A 204 4.56 -3.98 -2.02
N PHE A 205 5.14 -5.02 -1.43
CA PHE A 205 6.47 -4.89 -0.82
C PHE A 205 7.57 -4.64 -1.85
N GLU A 206 7.48 -5.22 -3.05
CA GLU A 206 8.41 -4.96 -4.16
C GLU A 206 8.39 -3.49 -4.57
N ASN A 207 7.21 -2.89 -4.66
CA ASN A 207 7.04 -1.46 -4.95
C ASN A 207 7.72 -0.59 -3.89
N VAL A 208 7.71 -0.97 -2.60
CA VAL A 208 8.45 -0.25 -1.55
C VAL A 208 9.96 -0.33 -1.76
N ILE A 209 10.49 -1.52 -2.11
CA ILE A 209 11.93 -1.76 -2.25
C ILE A 209 12.51 -1.09 -3.51
N THR A 210 11.68 -0.92 -4.53
CA THR A 210 12.07 -0.35 -5.83
C THR A 210 11.99 1.17 -5.89
N VAL A 211 11.38 1.84 -4.90
CA VAL A 211 11.35 3.32 -4.84
C VAL A 211 12.79 3.87 -4.93
N PRO A 212 13.07 4.80 -5.86
CA PRO A 212 14.38 5.44 -5.96
C PRO A 212 14.75 6.13 -4.64
N ALA A 213 15.92 5.78 -4.08
CA ALA A 213 16.33 6.27 -2.78
C ALA A 213 17.84 6.54 -2.73
N THR A 214 18.19 7.73 -2.23
CA THR A 214 19.59 8.10 -1.93
C THR A 214 20.04 7.57 -0.57
N ALA A 215 19.10 7.36 0.36
CA ALA A 215 19.32 6.77 1.67
C ALA A 215 18.25 5.72 1.97
N THR A 216 18.62 4.66 2.69
CA THR A 216 17.70 3.56 3.01
C THR A 216 16.90 3.87 4.27
N SER A 217 15.58 3.77 4.18
CA SER A 217 14.68 3.92 5.33
C SER A 217 14.44 2.59 6.05
N ALA A 218 14.09 2.64 7.34
CA ALA A 218 13.70 1.45 8.09
C ALA A 218 12.46 0.75 7.50
N ILE A 219 11.56 1.51 6.86
CA ILE A 219 10.37 0.99 6.19
C ILE A 219 10.76 0.02 5.07
N VAL A 220 11.75 0.40 4.25
CA VAL A 220 12.25 -0.44 3.15
C VAL A 220 12.87 -1.74 3.67
N ILE A 221 13.61 -1.67 4.78
CA ILE A 221 14.21 -2.86 5.41
C ILE A 221 13.13 -3.81 5.93
N GLU A 222 12.13 -3.29 6.66
CA GLU A 222 11.00 -4.10 7.14
C GLU A 222 10.14 -4.68 6.01
N ALA A 223 9.96 -3.92 4.92
CA ALA A 223 9.30 -4.40 3.71
C ALA A 223 10.07 -5.55 3.07
N TYR A 224 11.40 -5.45 2.95
CA TYR A 224 12.23 -6.53 2.38
C TYR A 224 12.14 -7.82 3.21
N LYS A 225 12.21 -7.73 4.53
CA LYS A 225 12.06 -8.89 5.42
C LYS A 225 10.75 -9.63 5.16
N LYS A 226 9.63 -8.90 5.07
CA LYS A 226 8.30 -9.47 4.81
C LYS A 226 8.13 -9.94 3.37
N TYR A 227 8.72 -9.23 2.41
CA TYR A 227 8.75 -9.61 1.00
C TYR A 227 9.34 -11.00 0.80
N VAL A 228 10.50 -11.29 1.40
CA VAL A 228 11.12 -12.61 1.31
C VAL A 228 10.20 -13.68 1.87
N LEU A 229 9.65 -13.47 3.07
CA LEU A 229 8.77 -14.47 3.70
C LEU A 229 7.49 -14.72 2.92
N VAL A 230 6.86 -13.66 2.41
CA VAL A 230 5.64 -13.74 1.61
C VAL A 230 5.92 -14.45 0.28
N LYS A 231 7.03 -14.14 -0.39
CA LYS A 231 7.44 -14.85 -1.62
C LYS A 231 7.69 -16.34 -1.40
N LEU A 232 8.27 -16.71 -0.25
CA LEU A 232 8.45 -18.11 0.12
C LEU A 232 7.12 -18.82 0.40
N ILE A 233 6.06 -18.09 0.76
CA ILE A 233 4.72 -18.65 1.01
C ILE A 233 3.92 -18.79 -0.28
N SER A 234 3.98 -17.80 -1.19
CA SER A 234 3.20 -17.78 -2.43
C SER A 234 3.70 -18.73 -3.52
N ASP A 235 4.86 -19.35 -3.34
CA ASP A 235 5.50 -20.25 -4.31
C ASP A 235 5.74 -19.62 -5.71
N SER A 236 5.66 -18.30 -5.79
CA SER A 236 5.55 -17.59 -7.07
C SER A 236 6.90 -17.41 -7.79
N ILE A 237 8.06 -17.55 -7.14
CA ILE A 237 9.37 -17.50 -7.81
C ILE A 237 10.46 -18.31 -7.07
N SER A 238 11.22 -19.11 -7.83
CA SER A 238 12.44 -19.83 -7.43
C SER A 238 13.70 -18.95 -7.26
N ASN A 239 13.57 -17.62 -7.31
CA ASN A 239 14.69 -16.69 -7.30
C ASN A 239 14.37 -15.42 -6.50
N ASN A 240 15.22 -15.10 -5.52
CA ASN A 240 15.13 -13.89 -4.68
C ASN A 240 15.87 -12.69 -5.29
N GLN A 241 15.95 -12.63 -6.62
CA GLN A 241 16.59 -11.50 -7.29
C GLN A 241 15.68 -10.29 -7.23
N LEU A 242 16.20 -9.23 -6.63
CA LEU A 242 15.58 -7.91 -6.66
C LEU A 242 15.56 -7.38 -8.10
N PRO A 243 14.52 -6.61 -8.50
CA PRO A 243 14.49 -5.98 -9.81
C PRO A 243 15.74 -5.15 -10.08
N THR A 244 16.20 -5.14 -11.33
CA THR A 244 17.47 -4.50 -11.74
C THR A 244 17.50 -2.99 -11.49
N TYR A 245 16.33 -2.35 -11.46
CA TYR A 245 16.15 -0.92 -11.20
C TYR A 245 16.09 -0.55 -9.71
N THR A 246 16.25 -1.51 -8.80
CA THR A 246 16.37 -1.20 -7.37
C THR A 246 17.61 -0.37 -7.08
N SER A 247 17.48 0.61 -6.17
CA SER A 247 18.57 1.53 -5.84
C SER A 247 19.77 0.79 -5.25
N ARG A 248 20.99 1.11 -5.70
CA ARG A 248 22.24 0.47 -5.21
C ARG A 248 22.39 0.56 -3.70
N THR A 249 22.05 1.71 -3.12
CA THR A 249 22.10 1.95 -1.67
C THR A 249 21.18 1.00 -0.91
N VAL A 250 20.00 0.73 -1.46
CA VAL A 250 19.01 -0.20 -0.89
C VAL A 250 19.53 -1.65 -0.99
N GLN A 251 20.06 -2.05 -2.14
CA GLN A 251 20.65 -3.38 -2.32
C GLN A 251 21.79 -3.64 -1.33
N GLN A 252 22.68 -2.66 -1.14
CA GLN A 252 23.79 -2.76 -0.17
C GLN A 252 23.30 -2.86 1.27
N ALA A 253 22.32 -2.02 1.65
CA ALA A 253 21.73 -2.04 2.98
C ALA A 253 21.03 -3.36 3.27
N ILE A 254 20.26 -3.90 2.32
CA ILE A 254 19.61 -5.20 2.41
C ILE A 254 20.64 -6.31 2.61
N LYS A 255 21.70 -6.33 1.79
CA LYS A 255 22.76 -7.33 1.90
C LYS A 255 23.44 -7.28 3.28
N SER A 256 23.71 -6.08 3.78
CA SER A 256 24.37 -5.88 5.08
C SER A 256 23.49 -6.19 6.29
N LEU A 257 22.20 -5.85 6.24
CA LEU A 257 21.30 -5.89 7.41
C LEU A 257 20.40 -7.13 7.44
N CYS A 258 20.05 -7.68 6.28
CA CYS A 258 19.09 -8.78 6.15
C CYS A 258 19.68 -10.04 5.49
N GLY A 259 20.90 -9.96 4.95
CA GLY A 259 21.56 -11.04 4.23
C GLY A 259 21.59 -12.35 5.02
N ALA A 260 22.17 -12.32 6.22
CA ALA A 260 22.39 -13.50 7.06
C ALA A 260 21.11 -14.17 7.59
N GLN A 261 19.95 -13.48 7.58
CA GLN A 261 18.75 -13.97 8.27
C GLN A 261 17.62 -14.34 7.30
N TYR A 262 17.45 -13.55 6.25
CA TYR A 262 16.32 -13.70 5.32
C TYR A 262 16.79 -14.21 3.97
N THR A 263 17.96 -13.76 3.50
CA THR A 263 18.50 -14.24 2.20
C THR A 263 19.03 -15.66 2.31
N GLU A 264 19.67 -15.99 3.43
CA GLU A 264 20.10 -17.37 3.72
C GLU A 264 18.91 -18.31 3.97
N LEU A 265 17.86 -17.84 4.66
CA LEU A 265 16.60 -18.59 4.80
C LEU A 265 16.00 -18.96 3.44
N PHE A 266 16.02 -18.03 2.48
CA PHE A 266 15.59 -18.30 1.12
C PHE A 266 16.43 -19.39 0.43
N TYR A 267 17.75 -19.38 0.65
CA TYR A 267 18.63 -20.42 0.11
C TYR A 267 18.33 -21.80 0.71
N ILE A 268 18.16 -21.88 2.04
CA ILE A 268 17.80 -23.12 2.75
C ILE A 268 16.43 -23.61 2.29
N PHE A 269 15.47 -22.71 2.06
CA PHE A 269 14.15 -23.08 1.58
C PHE A 269 14.20 -23.82 0.23
N ASN A 270 15.07 -23.39 -0.68
CA ASN A 270 15.13 -23.96 -2.04
C ASN A 270 16.06 -25.18 -2.17
N ASN A 271 17.13 -25.25 -1.37
CA ASN A 271 18.19 -26.24 -1.54
C ASN A 271 18.41 -27.14 -0.31
N GLY A 272 17.84 -26.78 0.84
CA GLY A 272 18.06 -27.45 2.11
C GLY A 272 16.98 -28.46 2.47
N THR A 273 17.07 -28.98 3.70
CA THR A 273 16.10 -29.91 4.28
C THR A 273 15.24 -29.24 5.36
N LEU A 274 14.10 -29.86 5.72
CA LEU A 274 13.22 -29.32 6.76
C LEU A 274 13.94 -29.21 8.12
N THR A 275 14.81 -30.15 8.45
CA THR A 275 15.64 -30.08 9.67
C THR A 275 16.57 -28.88 9.67
N GLN A 276 17.27 -28.62 8.55
CA GLN A 276 18.15 -27.45 8.41
C GLN A 276 17.36 -26.15 8.53
N PHE A 277 16.16 -26.11 7.94
CA PHE A 277 15.25 -24.98 8.07
C PHE A 277 14.86 -24.74 9.54
N ASP A 278 14.45 -25.78 10.26
CA ASP A 278 14.03 -25.68 11.66
C ASP A 278 15.20 -25.28 12.58
N GLU A 279 16.39 -25.85 12.39
CA GLU A 279 17.60 -25.47 13.13
C GLU A 279 17.96 -23.99 12.89
N PHE A 280 17.94 -23.55 11.64
CA PHE A 280 18.24 -22.16 11.27
C PHE A 280 17.22 -21.18 11.86
N VAL A 281 15.93 -21.51 11.77
CA VAL A 281 14.86 -20.68 12.34
C VAL A 281 14.98 -20.58 13.87
N ASN A 282 15.33 -21.67 14.53
CA ASN A 282 15.53 -21.68 15.98
C ASN A 282 16.76 -20.86 16.39
N HIS A 283 17.86 -20.91 15.62
CA HIS A 283 19.04 -20.09 15.84
C HIS A 283 18.73 -18.58 15.75
N HIS A 284 17.92 -18.17 14.76
CA HIS A 284 17.56 -16.77 14.53
C HIS A 284 16.23 -16.33 15.17
N ARG A 285 15.63 -17.15 16.05
CA ARG A 285 14.28 -16.95 16.59
C ARG A 285 14.08 -15.59 17.26
N GLU A 286 15.06 -15.12 18.03
CA GLU A 286 14.98 -13.83 18.73
C GLU A 286 14.92 -12.64 17.77
N GLN A 287 15.56 -12.76 16.60
CA GLN A 287 15.56 -11.71 15.58
C GLN A 287 14.20 -11.66 14.89
N TYR A 288 13.64 -12.82 14.51
CA TYR A 288 12.28 -12.88 13.96
C TYR A 288 11.21 -12.42 14.96
N ALA A 289 11.43 -12.64 16.27
CA ALA A 289 10.57 -12.12 17.33
C ALA A 289 10.63 -10.59 17.41
N ARG A 290 11.83 -10.02 17.37
CA ARG A 290 12.04 -8.56 17.33
C ARG A 290 11.39 -7.91 16.10
N ASP A 291 11.52 -8.55 14.95
CA ASP A 291 10.92 -8.09 13.68
C ASP A 291 9.40 -8.33 13.58
N ARG A 292 8.80 -9.00 14.59
CA ARG A 292 7.39 -9.40 14.63
C ARG A 292 6.95 -10.28 13.45
N ASN A 293 7.86 -11.06 12.90
CA ASN A 293 7.63 -11.90 11.71
C ASN A 293 7.44 -13.39 12.04
N LEU A 294 7.41 -13.78 13.32
CA LEU A 294 7.26 -15.20 13.72
C LEU A 294 6.02 -15.90 13.14
N GLY A 295 4.92 -15.17 12.97
CA GLY A 295 3.71 -15.71 12.35
C GLY A 295 3.93 -16.09 10.88
N LEU A 296 4.62 -15.24 10.12
CA LEU A 296 4.97 -15.49 8.73
C LEU A 296 5.99 -16.64 8.63
N ILE A 297 6.99 -16.70 9.50
CA ILE A 297 7.96 -17.81 9.53
C ILE A 297 7.29 -19.18 9.70
N LYS A 298 6.28 -19.27 10.58
CA LYS A 298 5.50 -20.51 10.73
C LYS A 298 4.74 -20.88 9.46
N GLN A 299 4.20 -19.88 8.75
CA GLN A 299 3.54 -20.11 7.46
C GLN A 299 4.55 -20.52 6.39
N THR A 300 5.74 -19.92 6.37
CA THR A 300 6.85 -20.33 5.48
C THR A 300 7.26 -21.79 5.74
N ARG A 301 7.31 -22.24 7.00
CA ARG A 301 7.57 -23.65 7.32
C ARG A 301 6.50 -24.58 6.72
N ASN A 302 5.23 -24.20 6.82
CA ASN A 302 4.14 -24.97 6.21
C ASN A 302 4.27 -24.99 4.68
N ALA A 303 4.58 -23.84 4.07
CA ALA A 303 4.82 -23.75 2.63
C ALA A 303 6.00 -24.63 2.18
N PHE A 304 7.09 -24.71 2.96
CA PHE A 304 8.23 -25.60 2.69
C PHE A 304 7.79 -27.06 2.60
N ILE A 305 6.97 -27.51 3.55
CA ILE A 305 6.44 -28.88 3.59
C ILE A 305 5.54 -29.12 2.36
N CYS A 306 4.64 -28.19 2.07
CA CYS A 306 3.76 -28.29 0.91
C CYS A 306 4.55 -28.35 -0.41
N ASN A 307 5.54 -27.48 -0.61
CA ASN A 307 6.38 -27.48 -1.81
C ASN A 307 7.19 -28.79 -1.91
N SER A 308 7.75 -29.28 -0.79
CA SER A 308 8.45 -30.58 -0.76
C SER A 308 7.55 -31.72 -1.23
N ILE A 309 6.29 -31.76 -0.79
CA ILE A 309 5.29 -32.74 -1.24
C ILE A 309 4.96 -32.54 -2.74
N GLN A 310 4.80 -31.31 -3.20
CA GLN A 310 4.59 -31.01 -4.62
C GLN A 310 5.75 -31.47 -5.50
N GLN A 311 7.02 -31.35 -5.07
CA GLN A 311 8.14 -31.88 -5.85
C GLN A 311 8.09 -33.41 -5.98
N LEU A 312 7.57 -34.13 -4.99
CA LEU A 312 7.39 -35.59 -5.07
C LEU A 312 6.38 -35.98 -6.16
N THR A 313 5.34 -35.15 -6.40
CA THR A 313 4.36 -35.41 -7.48
C THR A 313 4.99 -35.38 -8.87
N LYS A 314 6.11 -34.67 -9.06
CA LYS A 314 6.82 -34.60 -10.34
C LYS A 314 7.66 -35.85 -10.62
N THR A 315 8.05 -36.57 -9.57
CA THR A 315 9.00 -37.69 -9.66
C THR A 315 8.33 -39.04 -9.42
N PHE A 316 7.20 -39.08 -8.73
CA PHE A 316 6.51 -40.31 -8.36
C PHE A 316 5.04 -40.27 -8.76
N LEU A 317 4.54 -41.39 -9.29
CA LEU A 317 3.11 -41.62 -9.51
C LEU A 317 2.43 -42.19 -8.25
N THR A 318 3.15 -43.03 -7.50
CA THR A 318 2.64 -43.66 -6.28
C THR A 318 3.74 -43.71 -5.23
N VAL A 319 3.44 -43.29 -4.00
CA VAL A 319 4.39 -43.26 -2.88
C VAL A 319 3.71 -43.76 -1.62
N SER A 320 4.40 -44.55 -0.81
CA SER A 320 3.89 -44.93 0.52
C SER A 320 3.86 -43.74 1.46
N LEU A 321 2.86 -43.66 2.36
CA LEU A 321 2.78 -42.58 3.36
C LEU A 321 4.03 -42.53 4.25
N LYS A 322 4.65 -43.69 4.50
CA LYS A 322 5.90 -43.81 5.26
C LYS A 322 7.10 -43.20 4.52
N ASP A 323 7.25 -43.50 3.23
CA ASP A 323 8.33 -42.94 2.42
C ASP A 323 8.15 -41.45 2.19
N LEU A 324 6.90 -40.99 2.04
CA LEU A 324 6.58 -39.58 1.96
C LEU A 324 6.97 -38.83 3.25
N ALA A 325 6.58 -39.36 4.41
CA ALA A 325 6.96 -38.78 5.71
C ALA A 325 8.49 -38.74 5.88
N ASN A 326 9.19 -39.81 5.52
CA ASN A 326 10.65 -39.88 5.63
C ASN A 326 11.36 -38.89 4.70
N ARG A 327 10.92 -38.75 3.45
CA ARG A 327 11.53 -37.83 2.47
C ARG A 327 11.30 -36.36 2.82
N VAL A 328 10.13 -36.02 3.35
CA VAL A 328 9.80 -34.66 3.80
C VAL A 328 10.28 -34.40 5.24
N GLN A 329 10.82 -35.42 5.92
CA GLN A 329 11.31 -35.37 7.30
C GLN A 329 10.21 -34.99 8.33
N LEU A 330 9.00 -35.50 8.11
CA LEU A 330 7.88 -35.37 9.05
C LEU A 330 7.98 -36.38 10.19
N GLN A 331 7.40 -36.07 11.35
CA GLN A 331 7.53 -36.91 12.54
C GLN A 331 6.66 -38.17 12.48
N SER A 332 5.57 -38.13 11.72
CA SER A 332 4.62 -39.24 11.63
C SER A 332 3.93 -39.34 10.27
N THR A 333 3.46 -40.55 9.94
CA THR A 333 2.61 -40.81 8.78
C THR A 333 1.26 -40.08 8.87
N ASN A 334 0.76 -39.87 10.09
CA ASN A 334 -0.51 -39.17 10.32
C ASN A 334 -0.39 -37.67 10.02
N GLU A 335 0.76 -37.07 10.34
CA GLU A 335 1.07 -35.69 9.99
C GLU A 335 1.15 -35.52 8.46
N ALA A 336 1.82 -36.45 7.79
CA ALA A 336 1.88 -36.50 6.32
C ALA A 336 0.49 -36.64 5.68
N GLU A 337 -0.37 -37.53 6.21
CA GLU A 337 -1.75 -37.69 5.75
C GLU A 337 -2.55 -36.39 5.92
N LYS A 338 -2.40 -35.71 7.06
CA LYS A 338 -3.08 -34.44 7.32
C LYS A 338 -2.68 -33.36 6.31
N TYR A 339 -1.38 -33.18 6.08
CA TYR A 339 -0.91 -32.21 5.07
C TYR A 339 -1.43 -32.55 3.67
N LEU A 340 -1.47 -33.84 3.29
CA LEU A 340 -2.02 -34.25 2.00
C LEU A 340 -3.51 -33.91 1.87
N ILE A 341 -4.31 -34.16 2.90
CA ILE A 341 -5.74 -33.81 2.90
C ILE A 341 -5.91 -32.29 2.73
N ASP A 342 -5.21 -31.49 3.54
CA ASP A 342 -5.27 -30.04 3.46
C ASP A 342 -4.85 -29.53 2.06
N MET A 343 -3.81 -30.12 1.45
CA MET A 343 -3.35 -29.74 0.12
C MET A 343 -4.33 -30.15 -0.99
N ILE A 344 -5.04 -31.28 -0.86
CA ILE A 344 -6.09 -31.70 -1.80
C ILE A 344 -7.31 -30.78 -1.67
N GLU A 345 -7.74 -30.46 -0.45
CA GLU A 345 -8.88 -29.56 -0.20
C GLU A 345 -8.63 -28.14 -0.73
N ASN A 346 -7.40 -27.63 -0.58
CA ASN A 346 -7.00 -26.33 -1.13
C ASN A 346 -6.71 -26.36 -2.64
N GLY A 347 -6.86 -27.51 -3.31
CA GLY A 347 -6.61 -27.66 -4.75
C GLY A 347 -5.14 -27.50 -5.16
N GLN A 348 -4.20 -27.64 -4.22
CA GLN A 348 -2.76 -27.49 -4.47
C GLN A 348 -2.13 -28.72 -5.12
N ILE A 349 -2.69 -29.92 -4.86
CA ILE A 349 -2.28 -31.18 -5.48
C ILE A 349 -3.51 -32.02 -5.84
N PHE A 350 -3.36 -32.86 -6.85
CA PHE A 350 -4.36 -33.84 -7.23
C PHE A 350 -3.86 -35.22 -6.83
N ALA A 351 -4.36 -35.75 -5.72
CA ALA A 351 -3.92 -37.03 -5.18
C ALA A 351 -5.09 -37.79 -4.55
N SER A 352 -4.99 -39.12 -4.51
CA SER A 352 -5.92 -39.99 -3.78
C SER A 352 -5.17 -40.85 -2.78
N ILE A 353 -5.70 -40.91 -1.55
CA ILE A 353 -5.10 -41.66 -0.44
C ILE A 353 -5.81 -43.01 -0.30
N ASN A 354 -5.09 -44.11 -0.46
CA ASN A 354 -5.58 -45.44 -0.18
C ASN A 354 -5.16 -45.86 1.24
N LYS A 355 -6.08 -45.73 2.20
CA LYS A 355 -5.82 -46.05 3.61
C LYS A 355 -5.59 -47.53 3.88
N LYS A 356 -6.11 -48.44 3.05
CA LYS A 356 -5.93 -49.88 3.24
C LYS A 356 -4.50 -50.30 2.94
N ASP A 357 -3.93 -49.72 1.89
CA ASP A 357 -2.57 -50.06 1.42
C ASP A 357 -1.51 -49.07 1.93
N GLY A 358 -1.91 -47.98 2.59
CA GLY A 358 -1.00 -46.95 3.09
C GLY A 358 -0.28 -46.17 1.97
N MET A 359 -0.91 -46.07 0.80
CA MET A 359 -0.33 -45.50 -0.42
C MET A 359 -1.04 -44.23 -0.85
N VAL A 360 -0.26 -43.31 -1.42
CA VAL A 360 -0.72 -42.07 -2.05
C VAL A 360 -0.50 -42.19 -3.55
N ILE A 361 -1.56 -42.01 -4.33
CA ILE A 361 -1.50 -42.01 -5.80
C ILE A 361 -1.66 -40.56 -6.25
N PHE A 362 -0.66 -40.05 -6.95
CA PHE A 362 -0.69 -38.71 -7.54
C PHE A 362 -1.32 -38.78 -8.93
N HIS A 363 -2.24 -37.85 -9.19
CA HIS A 363 -2.93 -37.71 -10.47
C HIS A 363 -2.41 -36.47 -11.20
N GLY A 364 -2.48 -36.48 -12.53
CA GLY A 364 -2.29 -35.26 -13.32
C GLY A 364 -3.40 -34.25 -13.07
N SER A 365 -3.16 -32.99 -13.45
CA SER A 365 -4.18 -31.94 -13.34
C SER A 365 -5.48 -32.36 -14.07
N PRO A 366 -6.65 -32.25 -13.43
CA PRO A 366 -7.93 -32.65 -14.00
C PRO A 366 -8.46 -31.65 -15.05
N GLU A 367 -7.81 -30.49 -15.22
CA GLU A 367 -8.19 -29.51 -16.25
C GLU A 367 -7.92 -30.07 -17.65
N LYS A 368 -9.00 -30.50 -18.31
CA LYS A 368 -9.01 -30.98 -19.71
C LYS A 368 -9.16 -29.86 -20.74
N PHE A 369 -9.05 -28.59 -20.32
CA PHE A 369 -9.27 -27.41 -21.16
C PHE A 369 -10.63 -27.37 -21.87
N ASP A 370 -11.70 -27.88 -21.24
CA ASP A 370 -13.03 -27.90 -21.84
C ASP A 370 -13.68 -26.50 -21.92
N ALA A 371 -14.47 -26.32 -22.98
CA ALA A 371 -14.63 -25.07 -23.72
C ALA A 371 -15.39 -23.91 -23.04
N ASN A 372 -16.12 -24.10 -21.93
CA ASN A 372 -17.00 -23.02 -21.40
C ASN A 372 -16.39 -22.26 -20.21
N ASN A 373 -15.88 -22.96 -19.18
CA ASN A 373 -15.24 -22.29 -18.04
C ASN A 373 -13.90 -21.66 -18.43
N MET A 374 -13.13 -22.33 -19.31
CA MET A 374 -11.90 -21.76 -19.86
C MET A 374 -12.18 -20.55 -20.76
N LEU A 375 -13.26 -20.58 -21.55
CA LEU A 375 -13.65 -19.44 -22.38
C LEU A 375 -14.06 -18.24 -21.53
N SER A 376 -14.80 -18.43 -20.44
CA SER A 376 -15.09 -17.34 -19.49
C SER A 376 -13.82 -16.78 -18.85
N LYS A 377 -12.91 -17.64 -18.36
CA LYS A 377 -11.61 -17.19 -17.81
C LYS A 377 -10.79 -16.42 -18.85
N LEU A 378 -10.77 -16.90 -20.10
CA LEU A 378 -10.08 -16.22 -21.21
C LEU A 378 -10.73 -14.88 -21.53
N GLN A 379 -12.06 -14.80 -21.55
CA GLN A 379 -12.80 -13.56 -21.74
C GLN A 379 -12.44 -12.55 -20.65
N ASP A 380 -12.51 -12.93 -19.37
CA ASP A 380 -12.15 -12.06 -18.25
C ASP A 380 -10.70 -11.56 -18.35
N GLU A 381 -9.75 -12.44 -18.68
CA GLU A 381 -8.35 -12.05 -18.87
C GLU A 381 -8.15 -11.16 -20.10
N THR A 382 -8.88 -11.39 -21.19
CA THR A 382 -8.84 -10.50 -22.37
C THR A 382 -9.41 -9.12 -22.05
N GLU A 383 -10.50 -9.03 -21.29
CA GLU A 383 -11.09 -7.75 -20.87
C GLU A 383 -10.13 -6.96 -19.98
N LYS A 384 -9.49 -7.61 -19.00
CA LYS A 384 -8.45 -6.98 -18.17
C LYS A 384 -7.30 -6.44 -19.02
N ARG A 385 -6.82 -7.21 -19.99
CA ARG A 385 -5.74 -6.77 -20.91
C ARG A 385 -6.18 -5.61 -21.79
N MET A 386 -7.39 -5.65 -22.34
CA MET A 386 -7.93 -4.56 -23.15
C MET A 386 -8.07 -3.27 -22.33
N LEU A 387 -8.48 -3.37 -21.06
CA LEU A 387 -8.56 -2.22 -20.16
C LEU A 387 -7.17 -1.64 -19.88
N ALA A 388 -6.18 -2.48 -19.57
CA ALA A 388 -4.80 -2.07 -19.34
C ALA A 388 -4.19 -1.42 -20.59
N GLU A 389 -4.45 -1.97 -21.78
CA GLU A 389 -3.99 -1.40 -23.05
C GLU A 389 -4.63 -0.03 -23.31
N LYS A 390 -5.92 0.12 -23.02
CA LYS A 390 -6.61 1.41 -23.12
C LYS A 390 -6.00 2.45 -22.18
N GLN A 391 -5.68 2.08 -20.95
CA GLN A 391 -5.00 2.96 -19.99
C GLN A 391 -3.59 3.33 -20.47
N LEU A 392 -2.83 2.36 -20.99
CA LEU A 392 -1.49 2.60 -21.53
C LEU A 392 -1.52 3.59 -22.70
N ARG A 393 -2.44 3.42 -23.65
CA ARG A 393 -2.63 4.34 -24.78
C ARG A 393 -2.97 5.76 -24.32
N GLU A 394 -3.76 5.90 -23.25
CA GLU A 394 -4.09 7.20 -22.69
C GLU A 394 -2.87 7.86 -22.03
N LEU A 395 -2.07 7.09 -21.28
CA LEU A 395 -0.81 7.58 -20.70
C LEU A 395 0.19 7.99 -21.80
N GLU A 396 0.33 7.18 -22.85
CA GLU A 396 1.15 7.53 -24.02
C GLU A 396 0.67 8.82 -24.68
N ARG A 397 -0.65 9.00 -24.82
CA ARG A 397 -1.24 10.23 -25.35
C ARG A 397 -0.87 11.42 -24.46
N GLN A 398 -1.00 11.31 -23.14
CA GLN A 398 -0.64 12.38 -22.21
C GLN A 398 0.86 12.72 -22.27
N ILE A 399 1.73 11.71 -22.38
CA ILE A 399 3.18 11.91 -22.55
C ILE A 399 3.48 12.61 -23.88
N SER A 400 2.83 12.19 -24.98
CA SER A 400 3.04 12.78 -26.31
C SER A 400 2.62 14.25 -26.38
N LEU A 401 1.60 14.63 -25.62
CA LEU A 401 1.12 16.01 -25.48
C LEU A 401 1.92 16.83 -24.46
N SER A 402 2.81 16.19 -23.69
CA SER A 402 3.58 16.88 -22.66
C SER A 402 4.59 17.85 -23.29
N LYS A 403 4.68 19.05 -22.70
CA LYS A 403 5.58 20.12 -23.17
C LYS A 403 7.03 19.66 -23.24
N THR A 404 7.47 18.86 -22.26
CA THR A 404 8.83 18.31 -22.20
C THR A 404 9.12 17.34 -23.35
N TYR A 405 8.16 16.48 -23.70
CA TYR A 405 8.29 15.56 -24.82
C TYR A 405 8.32 16.29 -26.16
N ILE A 406 7.40 17.25 -26.36
CA ILE A 406 7.36 18.09 -27.58
C ILE A 406 8.65 18.89 -27.75
N GLN A 407 9.17 19.48 -26.66
CA GLN A 407 10.44 20.23 -26.71
C GLN A 407 11.63 19.33 -27.03
N ARG A 408 11.72 18.13 -26.43
CA ARG A 408 12.81 17.18 -26.73
C ARG A 408 12.73 16.66 -28.15
N THR A 409 11.55 16.33 -28.65
CA THR A 409 11.35 15.83 -30.03
C THR A 409 11.63 16.90 -31.08
N GLN A 410 11.31 18.17 -30.80
CA GLN A 410 11.69 19.30 -31.65
C GLN A 410 13.21 19.53 -31.67
N GLN A 411 13.89 19.37 -30.53
CA GLN A 411 15.35 19.49 -30.44
C GLN A 411 16.10 18.34 -31.10
N SER A 412 15.54 17.13 -31.11
CA SER A 412 16.11 15.95 -31.77
C SER A 412 15.75 15.83 -33.26
N SER A 413 14.95 16.76 -33.81
CA SER A 413 14.59 16.74 -35.22
C SER A 413 15.81 17.11 -36.08
N PRO A 414 16.19 16.31 -37.09
CA PRO A 414 17.37 16.54 -37.94
C PRO A 414 17.31 17.82 -38.80
N TYR A 415 16.27 18.63 -38.63
CA TYR A 415 16.10 19.93 -39.29
C TYR A 415 16.59 21.12 -38.45
N HIS A 416 17.03 20.93 -37.20
CA HIS A 416 17.55 22.02 -36.37
C HIS A 416 18.97 22.47 -36.75
N ASP A 417 19.71 21.66 -37.53
CA ASP A 417 21.08 21.97 -38.00
C ASP A 417 21.13 22.66 -39.37
N ARG A 418 20.00 23.15 -39.91
CA ARG A 418 20.07 24.01 -41.10
C ARG A 418 20.49 25.41 -40.67
N PRO A 419 21.62 25.95 -41.19
CA PRO A 419 21.99 27.34 -40.90
C PRO A 419 20.83 28.25 -41.31
N LYS A 420 20.46 29.16 -40.41
CA LYS A 420 19.53 30.25 -40.72
C LYS A 420 20.16 31.06 -41.86
N VAL A 421 19.76 30.77 -43.09
CA VAL A 421 20.08 31.62 -44.23
C VAL A 421 19.28 32.89 -44.03
N LEU A 422 19.99 33.95 -43.66
CA LEU A 422 19.49 35.32 -43.66
C LEU A 422 18.94 35.65 -45.06
N SER A 423 17.70 36.12 -45.09
CA SER A 423 17.16 36.95 -46.17
C SER A 423 16.57 38.19 -45.55
#